data_AF-A0A426YCY8-F1
#
_entry.id   AF-A0A426YCY8-F1
#
_cell.length_a   1.000
_cell.length_b   1.000
_cell.length_c   1.000
_cell.angle_alpha   90.00
_cell.angle_beta   90.00
_cell.angle_gamma   90.00
#
_symmetry.space_group_name_H-M   'P 1'
#
loop_
_entity.id
_entity.type
_entity.pdbx_description
1 polymer ?
#
loop_
_entity_poly.entity_id
_entity_poly.type
_entity_poly.pdbx_seq_one_letter_code
_entity_poly.pdbx_strand_id
1 'polypeptide(L)'
;MELKSGTALMTQQYAALLRKNFILTWRHKKSAFLQLFSSLFFIFLIFCIDKAVKSRFSSTTAYNNVHDPQPLILPPIPPCEDKFYVKTPCHDFIWSGNASARIATIVSAIRKNNPGREIPAEKVSSPTIPLLAFLMTYPTLAQSSLVKSFRTQAEVDAWLESNPMRCPGALHFVERNSTVISYGIQTNSTPVAKRGSYEDPTFKFQIPLQIAAEREISRSLIGGAIDIFYPNFKWTVGFKEFAHPATETYSVVGTAGPTFFLAIAMFGFVFQISSLVTEKELKLRQVVTYVYPDLEVFIC
;
A
#
# COMPACT_ATOMS: atom_id res chain seq x y z
N MET A 1 -5.21 37.67 60.00
CA MET A 1 -4.18 36.60 59.98
C MET A 1 -2.87 37.27 60.31
N GLU A 2 -2.18 36.83 61.35
CA GLU A 2 -0.83 37.33 61.62
C GLU A 2 0.13 36.83 60.52
N LEU A 3 0.94 37.74 60.00
CA LEU A 3 1.95 37.45 58.98
C LEU A 3 3.13 36.79 59.69
N LYS A 4 3.34 35.49 59.41
CA LYS A 4 4.54 34.77 59.88
C LYS A 4 5.78 35.32 59.17
N SER A 5 6.99 35.07 59.67
CA SER A 5 8.25 35.48 59.01
C SER A 5 9.07 34.26 58.55
N GLY A 6 10.01 34.47 57.62
CA GLY A 6 10.93 33.42 57.12
C GLY A 6 10.25 32.31 56.32
N THR A 7 10.63 31.05 56.56
CA THR A 7 10.11 29.87 55.85
C THR A 7 8.61 29.62 56.08
N ALA A 8 8.10 30.01 57.25
CA ALA A 8 6.68 29.94 57.58
C ALA A 8 5.84 30.95 56.78
N LEU A 9 6.40 32.12 56.45
CA LEU A 9 5.76 33.07 55.54
C LEU A 9 5.72 32.51 54.11
N MET A 10 6.81 31.90 53.67
CA MET A 10 6.92 31.36 52.31
C MET A 10 5.90 30.24 52.06
N THR A 11 5.74 29.32 53.03
CA THR A 11 4.72 28.26 52.96
C THR A 11 3.31 28.82 53.04
N GLN A 12 3.07 29.83 53.89
CA GLN A 12 1.78 30.52 53.98
C GLN A 12 1.41 31.21 52.66
N GLN A 13 2.35 31.90 52.02
CA GLN A 13 2.16 32.58 50.74
C GLN A 13 1.96 31.57 49.59
N TYR A 14 2.76 30.51 49.55
CA TYR A 14 2.62 29.46 48.54
C TYR A 14 1.27 28.74 48.65
N ALA A 15 0.84 28.37 49.86
CA ALA A 15 -0.46 27.76 50.09
C ALA A 15 -1.62 28.71 49.74
N ALA A 16 -1.50 30.00 50.07
CA ALA A 16 -2.49 31.01 49.70
C ALA A 16 -2.59 31.17 48.17
N LEU A 17 -1.47 31.18 47.46
CA LEU A 17 -1.41 31.24 45.99
C LEU A 17 -1.97 29.97 45.34
N LEU A 18 -1.62 28.78 45.84
CA LEU A 18 -2.19 27.53 45.37
C LEU A 18 -3.71 27.50 45.56
N ARG A 19 -4.19 27.91 46.75
CA ARG A 19 -5.62 27.97 47.05
C ARG A 19 -6.34 28.97 46.13
N LYS A 20 -5.74 30.14 45.88
CA LYS A 20 -6.28 31.12 44.93
C LYS A 20 -6.38 30.53 43.52
N ASN A 21 -5.30 29.96 43.00
CA ASN A 21 -5.27 29.36 41.66
C ASN A 21 -6.24 28.18 41.54
N PHE A 22 -6.35 27.34 42.57
CA PHE A 22 -7.30 26.24 42.60
C PHE A 22 -8.76 26.73 42.56
N ILE A 23 -9.11 27.73 43.37
CA ILE A 23 -10.45 28.33 43.37
C ILE A 23 -10.75 29.00 42.03
N LEU A 24 -9.78 29.67 41.42
CA LEU A 24 -9.92 30.30 40.10
C LEU A 24 -10.22 29.25 39.03
N THR A 25 -9.41 28.19 38.97
CA THR A 25 -9.63 27.04 38.05
C THR A 25 -10.97 26.37 38.29
N TRP A 26 -11.38 26.24 39.56
CA TRP A 26 -12.68 25.67 39.93
C TRP A 26 -13.87 26.56 39.53
N ARG A 27 -13.70 27.88 39.49
CA ARG A 27 -14.73 28.79 38.96
C ARG A 27 -14.80 28.73 37.43
N HIS A 28 -13.66 28.59 36.76
CA HIS A 28 -13.57 28.43 35.30
C HIS A 28 -13.64 26.94 34.85
N LYS A 29 -14.66 26.21 35.34
CA LYS A 29 -14.83 24.76 35.06
C LYS A 29 -14.80 24.39 33.59
N LYS A 30 -15.36 25.23 32.71
CA LYS A 30 -15.38 24.99 31.26
C LYS A 30 -13.97 24.95 30.66
N SER A 31 -13.12 25.90 31.04
CA SER A 31 -11.73 25.97 30.54
C SER A 31 -10.90 24.80 31.07
N ALA A 32 -11.03 24.49 32.36
CA ALA A 32 -10.35 23.36 32.98
C ALA A 32 -10.79 22.01 32.37
N PHE A 33 -12.09 21.85 32.12
CA PHE A 33 -12.65 20.67 31.46
C PHE A 33 -12.15 20.53 30.02
N LEU A 34 -12.21 21.60 29.22
CA LEU A 34 -11.70 21.59 27.84
C LEU A 34 -10.21 21.23 27.78
N GLN A 35 -9.40 21.76 28.70
CA GLN A 35 -7.97 21.46 28.75
C GLN A 35 -7.69 19.99 29.11
N LEU A 36 -8.39 19.44 30.10
CA LEU A 36 -8.19 18.05 30.54
C LEU A 36 -8.75 17.05 29.51
N PHE A 37 -9.94 17.32 28.99
CA PHE A 37 -10.63 16.46 28.03
C PHE A 37 -10.00 16.50 26.63
N SER A 38 -9.44 17.65 26.22
CA SER A 38 -8.69 17.78 24.97
C SER A 38 -7.57 16.74 24.89
N SER A 39 -6.79 16.59 25.96
CA SER A 39 -5.70 15.61 26.01
C SER A 39 -6.20 14.17 25.79
N LEU A 40 -7.29 13.79 26.47
CA LEU A 40 -7.91 12.46 26.32
C LEU A 40 -8.48 12.26 24.92
N PHE A 41 -9.12 13.27 24.36
CA PHE A 41 -9.68 13.24 23.01
C PHE A 41 -8.59 13.03 21.96
N PHE A 42 -7.48 13.75 22.04
CA PHE A 42 -6.37 13.60 21.09
C PHE A 42 -5.68 12.24 21.23
N ILE A 43 -5.47 11.75 22.46
CA ILE A 43 -4.94 10.39 22.67
C ILE A 43 -5.86 9.35 22.05
N PHE A 44 -7.17 9.46 22.27
CA PHE A 44 -8.17 8.59 21.65
C PHE A 44 -8.14 8.67 20.11
N LEU A 45 -8.05 9.88 19.56
CA LEU A 45 -7.98 10.11 18.13
C LEU A 45 -6.73 9.45 17.51
N ILE A 46 -5.56 9.60 18.14
CA ILE A 46 -4.33 8.93 17.69
C ILE A 46 -4.49 7.42 17.75
N PHE A 47 -5.09 6.89 18.83
CA PHE A 47 -5.36 5.46 18.95
C PHE A 47 -6.30 4.95 17.84
N CYS A 48 -7.36 5.70 17.52
CA CYS A 48 -8.25 5.37 16.40
C CYS A 48 -7.51 5.36 15.06
N ILE A 49 -6.63 6.33 14.82
CA ILE A 49 -5.80 6.36 13.60
C ILE A 49 -4.85 5.16 13.56
N ASP A 50 -4.17 4.84 14.67
CA ASP A 50 -3.27 3.69 14.77
C ASP A 50 -4.00 2.37 14.46
N LYS A 51 -5.20 2.19 15.02
CA LYS A 51 -6.06 1.03 14.71
C LYS A 51 -6.54 1.01 13.27
N ALA A 52 -6.90 2.15 12.70
CA ALA A 52 -7.28 2.25 11.30
C ALA A 52 -6.12 1.89 10.36
N VAL A 53 -4.89 2.33 10.67
CA VAL A 53 -3.68 1.98 9.92
C VAL A 53 -3.39 0.48 10.03
N LYS A 54 -3.44 -0.10 11.23
CA LYS A 54 -3.25 -1.56 11.40
C LYS A 54 -4.31 -2.38 10.66
N SER A 55 -5.58 -1.96 10.73
CA SER A 55 -6.67 -2.62 10.00
C SER A 55 -6.48 -2.57 8.49
N ARG A 56 -5.79 -1.56 7.97
CA ARG A 56 -5.54 -1.41 6.54
C ARG A 56 -4.57 -2.47 6.01
N PHE A 57 -3.63 -2.94 6.84
CA PHE A 57 -2.58 -3.88 6.45
C PHE A 57 -2.85 -5.34 6.85
N SER A 58 -3.99 -5.63 7.47
CA SER A 58 -4.33 -6.97 7.99
C SER A 58 -4.44 -8.05 6.92
N SER A 59 -4.71 -7.68 5.66
CA SER A 59 -4.84 -8.63 4.54
C SER A 59 -3.50 -9.19 4.04
N THR A 60 -2.38 -8.62 4.46
CA THR A 60 -1.05 -9.00 3.97
C THR A 60 -0.34 -9.88 5.01
N THR A 61 0.17 -11.04 4.59
CA THR A 61 0.84 -11.99 5.49
C THR A 61 2.02 -11.37 6.21
N ALA A 62 2.80 -10.50 5.54
CA ALA A 62 3.95 -9.77 6.09
C ALA A 62 3.70 -9.02 7.42
N TYR A 63 2.47 -8.58 7.70
CA TYR A 63 2.11 -7.85 8.92
C TYR A 63 1.37 -8.71 9.94
N ASN A 64 1.29 -10.01 9.71
CA ASN A 64 0.68 -10.99 10.60
C ASN A 64 1.75 -11.96 11.12
N ASN A 65 1.51 -12.51 12.31
CA ASN A 65 2.30 -13.64 12.80
C ASN A 65 1.83 -14.90 12.05
N VAL A 66 2.68 -15.42 11.18
CA VAL A 66 2.38 -16.60 10.37
C VAL A 66 3.22 -17.76 10.89
N HIS A 67 2.59 -18.65 11.65
CA HIS A 67 3.27 -19.81 12.24
C HIS A 67 3.30 -21.03 11.32
N ASP A 68 2.23 -21.24 10.55
CA ASP A 68 2.13 -22.34 9.58
C ASP A 68 1.46 -21.86 8.28
N PRO A 69 2.26 -21.36 7.31
CA PRO A 69 1.71 -20.87 6.05
C PRO A 69 1.13 -22.01 5.19
N GLN A 70 0.08 -21.73 4.41
CA GLN A 70 -0.47 -22.72 3.49
C GLN A 70 0.38 -22.80 2.21
N PRO A 71 0.70 -24.00 1.70
CA PRO A 71 1.43 -24.13 0.44
C PRO A 71 0.55 -23.71 -0.74
N LEU A 72 1.09 -22.88 -1.63
CA LEU A 72 0.52 -22.53 -2.91
C LEU A 72 0.91 -23.60 -3.93
N ILE A 73 -0.04 -24.47 -4.27
CA ILE A 73 0.15 -25.57 -5.21
C ILE A 73 -0.34 -25.13 -6.59
N LEU A 74 0.52 -25.20 -7.60
CA LEU A 74 0.20 -24.87 -9.00
C LEU A 74 -0.56 -23.53 -9.14
N PRO A 75 0.03 -22.39 -8.74
CA PRO A 75 -0.68 -21.13 -8.88
C PRO A 75 -0.97 -20.84 -10.37
N PRO A 76 -2.17 -20.36 -10.70
CA PRO A 76 -2.49 -19.97 -12.06
C PRO A 76 -1.79 -18.65 -12.41
N ILE A 77 -1.54 -18.41 -13.70
CA ILE A 77 -1.26 -17.06 -14.18
C ILE A 77 -2.57 -16.26 -14.06
N PRO A 78 -2.65 -15.25 -13.18
CA PRO A 78 -3.87 -14.47 -13.00
C PRO A 78 -4.13 -13.55 -14.19
N PRO A 79 -5.38 -13.10 -14.42
CA PRO A 79 -5.67 -12.12 -15.46
C PRO A 79 -4.96 -10.79 -15.17
N CYS A 80 -4.56 -10.08 -16.22
CA CYS A 80 -3.86 -8.80 -16.06
C CYS A 80 -4.69 -7.74 -15.32
N GLU A 81 -6.02 -7.82 -15.39
CA GLU A 81 -6.96 -6.96 -14.67
C GLU A 81 -6.81 -7.03 -13.15
N ASP A 82 -6.31 -8.16 -12.63
CA ASP A 82 -6.11 -8.33 -11.19
C ASP A 82 -4.88 -7.57 -10.69
N LYS A 83 -3.98 -7.12 -11.58
CA LYS A 83 -2.79 -6.35 -11.22
C LYS A 83 -3.17 -4.95 -10.74
N PHE A 84 -2.55 -4.49 -9.66
CA PHE A 84 -2.79 -3.15 -9.18
C PHE A 84 -2.28 -2.09 -10.18
N TYR A 85 -3.12 -1.07 -10.41
CA TYR A 85 -2.84 0.06 -11.31
C TYR A 85 -2.61 -0.31 -12.78
N VAL A 86 -3.08 -1.48 -13.21
CA VAL A 86 -3.03 -1.88 -14.62
C VAL A 86 -3.85 -0.91 -15.49
N LYS A 87 -3.32 -0.61 -16.68
CA LYS A 87 -4.01 0.18 -17.71
C LYS A 87 -4.67 -0.75 -18.72
N THR A 88 -5.94 -0.51 -19.02
CA THR A 88 -6.66 -1.21 -20.09
C THR A 88 -6.45 -0.52 -21.44
N PRO A 89 -6.32 -1.27 -22.55
CA PRO A 89 -6.24 -2.74 -22.64
C PRO A 89 -4.92 -3.30 -22.08
N CYS A 90 -4.99 -4.50 -21.45
CA CYS A 90 -3.84 -5.17 -20.85
C CYS A 90 -3.66 -6.62 -21.36
N HIS A 91 -2.45 -7.15 -21.22
CA HIS A 91 -2.06 -8.51 -21.58
C HIS A 91 -1.60 -9.28 -20.35
N ASP A 92 -1.93 -10.58 -20.30
CA ASP A 92 -1.59 -11.45 -19.16
C ASP A 92 -0.10 -11.75 -19.11
N PHE A 93 0.53 -11.92 -20.27
CA PHE A 93 1.96 -11.83 -20.46
C PHE A 93 2.27 -11.62 -21.94
N ILE A 94 3.47 -11.13 -22.22
CA ILE A 94 4.02 -11.00 -23.58
C ILE A 94 5.25 -11.90 -23.72
N TRP A 95 5.70 -12.17 -24.94
CA TRP A 95 6.86 -13.05 -25.12
C TRP A 95 7.68 -12.75 -26.36
N SER A 96 8.97 -13.10 -26.31
CA SER A 96 9.87 -13.06 -27.47
C SER A 96 10.32 -14.46 -27.90
N GLY A 97 10.71 -14.59 -29.17
CA GLY A 97 11.13 -15.87 -29.77
C GLY A 97 10.13 -16.41 -30.80
N ASN A 98 9.28 -15.54 -31.36
CA ASN A 98 8.21 -15.93 -32.29
C ASN A 98 8.70 -16.53 -33.63
N ALA A 99 10.01 -16.46 -33.90
CA ALA A 99 10.62 -17.08 -35.06
C ALA A 99 10.57 -18.63 -35.02
N SER A 100 10.47 -19.23 -33.83
CA SER A 100 10.34 -20.69 -33.69
C SER A 100 8.87 -21.12 -33.58
N ALA A 101 8.44 -21.97 -34.51
CA ALA A 101 7.13 -22.61 -34.45
C ALA A 101 6.96 -23.48 -33.18
N ARG A 102 8.05 -24.06 -32.68
CA ARG A 102 8.05 -24.84 -31.45
C ARG A 102 7.76 -23.98 -30.23
N ILE A 103 8.39 -22.81 -30.14
CA ILE A 103 8.12 -21.84 -29.07
C ILE A 103 6.65 -21.37 -29.13
N ALA A 104 6.12 -21.12 -30.33
CA ALA A 104 4.71 -20.76 -30.48
C ALA A 104 3.76 -21.86 -29.96
N THR A 105 4.09 -23.13 -30.19
CA THR A 105 3.34 -24.27 -29.64
C THR A 105 3.43 -24.33 -28.11
N ILE A 106 4.61 -24.09 -27.53
CA ILE A 106 4.81 -24.02 -26.07
C ILE A 106 3.95 -22.92 -25.47
N VAL A 107 3.96 -21.72 -26.02
CA VAL A 107 3.15 -20.60 -25.53
C VAL A 107 1.65 -20.88 -25.67
N SER A 108 1.23 -21.52 -26.76
CA SER A 108 -0.15 -21.99 -26.92
C SER A 108 -0.54 -23.01 -25.84
N ALA A 109 0.37 -23.92 -25.49
CA ALA A 109 0.17 -24.89 -24.41
C ALA A 109 0.12 -24.21 -23.03
N ILE A 110 0.94 -23.18 -22.77
CA ILE A 110 0.93 -22.40 -21.52
C ILE A 110 -0.47 -21.81 -21.31
N ARG A 111 -1.05 -21.23 -22.36
CA ARG A 111 -2.39 -20.64 -22.30
C ARG A 111 -3.48 -21.67 -22.03
N LYS A 112 -3.48 -22.77 -22.79
CA LYS A 112 -4.49 -23.83 -22.70
C LYS A 112 -4.45 -24.58 -21.38
N ASN A 113 -3.25 -24.83 -20.87
CA ASN A 113 -3.02 -25.61 -19.65
C ASN A 113 -2.92 -24.74 -18.39
N ASN A 114 -3.28 -23.45 -18.45
CA ASN A 114 -3.25 -22.59 -17.28
C ASN A 114 -4.31 -23.06 -16.26
N PRO A 115 -3.94 -23.35 -15.00
CA PRO A 115 -4.89 -23.84 -14.00
C PRO A 115 -6.04 -22.86 -13.78
N GLY A 116 -7.25 -23.37 -13.55
CA GLY A 116 -8.42 -22.56 -13.18
C GLY A 116 -9.00 -21.65 -14.28
N ARG A 117 -8.24 -21.28 -15.32
CA ARG A 117 -8.74 -20.56 -16.50
C ARG A 117 -7.83 -20.78 -17.71
N GLU A 118 -8.42 -20.99 -18.88
CA GLU A 118 -7.68 -20.86 -20.14
C GLU A 118 -7.38 -19.39 -20.41
N ILE A 119 -6.15 -19.08 -20.82
CA ILE A 119 -5.76 -17.71 -21.15
C ILE A 119 -6.20 -17.37 -22.59
N PRO A 120 -7.10 -16.39 -22.78
CA PRO A 120 -7.60 -16.01 -24.10
C PRO A 120 -6.45 -15.65 -25.07
N ALA A 121 -6.65 -15.92 -26.36
CA ALA A 121 -5.62 -15.63 -27.37
C ALA A 121 -5.27 -14.15 -27.38
N GLU A 122 -6.26 -13.26 -27.35
CA GLU A 122 -6.06 -11.81 -27.26
C GLU A 122 -5.16 -11.36 -26.08
N LYS A 123 -5.04 -12.16 -25.02
CA LYS A 123 -4.22 -11.88 -23.84
C LYS A 123 -2.77 -12.33 -23.96
N VAL A 124 -2.41 -13.17 -24.95
CA VAL A 124 -1.07 -13.81 -25.07
C VAL A 124 -0.59 -14.08 -26.53
N SER A 125 -1.47 -14.30 -27.51
CA SER A 125 -1.13 -14.82 -28.85
C SER A 125 -2.10 -14.42 -30.00
N SER A 126 -1.59 -14.42 -31.24
CA SER A 126 -2.34 -14.15 -32.47
C SER A 126 -3.11 -15.36 -32.98
N PRO A 127 -4.31 -15.17 -33.54
CA PRO A 127 -4.83 -16.04 -34.58
C PRO A 127 -4.19 -15.71 -35.93
N THR A 128 -3.66 -16.73 -36.60
CA THR A 128 -3.19 -16.70 -38.00
C THR A 128 -4.35 -16.53 -38.98
N ILE A 129 -5.01 -15.38 -38.97
CA ILE A 129 -5.97 -15.00 -40.01
C ILE A 129 -5.25 -14.03 -40.95
N PRO A 130 -5.22 -14.28 -42.28
CA PRO A 130 -4.64 -13.34 -43.23
C PRO A 130 -5.36 -12.00 -43.10
N LEU A 131 -4.57 -10.97 -42.81
CA LEU A 131 -4.95 -9.57 -42.54
C LEU A 131 -5.92 -8.98 -43.59
N LEU A 132 -5.93 -9.54 -44.81
CA LEU A 132 -6.85 -9.18 -45.88
C LEU A 132 -8.32 -9.54 -45.60
N ALA A 133 -8.62 -10.62 -44.89
CA ALA A 133 -10.01 -11.03 -44.63
C ALA A 133 -10.66 -10.24 -43.49
N PHE A 134 -9.87 -9.75 -42.53
CA PHE A 134 -10.36 -9.00 -41.37
C PHE A 134 -10.59 -7.52 -41.71
N LEU A 135 -9.75 -6.92 -42.56
CA LEU A 135 -9.88 -5.52 -42.97
C LEU A 135 -11.09 -5.26 -43.89
N MET A 136 -11.59 -6.27 -44.59
CA MET A 136 -12.70 -6.10 -45.54
C MET A 136 -14.08 -6.08 -44.88
N THR A 137 -14.20 -6.53 -43.62
CA THR A 137 -15.52 -6.75 -42.99
C THR A 137 -15.88 -5.66 -41.96
N TYR A 138 -14.90 -4.99 -41.33
CA TYR A 138 -15.18 -4.00 -40.28
C TYR A 138 -14.16 -2.82 -40.28
N PRO A 139 -14.39 -1.78 -41.11
CA PRO A 139 -13.44 -0.66 -41.23
C PRO A 139 -13.41 0.30 -40.03
N THR A 140 -14.30 0.17 -39.04
CA THR A 140 -14.44 1.12 -37.91
C THR A 140 -13.93 0.61 -36.56
N LEU A 141 -13.31 -0.57 -36.51
CA LEU A 141 -12.68 -1.14 -35.30
C LEU A 141 -11.16 -1.31 -35.45
N ALA A 142 -10.53 -0.42 -36.21
CA ALA A 142 -9.08 -0.31 -36.26
C ALA A 142 -8.58 0.44 -35.03
N GLN A 143 -8.40 -0.28 -33.91
CA GLN A 143 -7.29 -0.14 -32.94
C GLN A 143 -7.71 -0.76 -31.59
N SER A 144 -7.45 -2.05 -31.36
CA SER A 144 -7.11 -2.65 -30.04
C SER A 144 -7.39 -4.16 -29.98
N SER A 145 -6.54 -4.97 -30.62
CA SER A 145 -6.28 -6.37 -30.20
C SER A 145 -5.09 -6.98 -30.94
N LEU A 146 -4.05 -6.18 -31.16
CA LEU A 146 -2.78 -6.65 -31.70
C LEU A 146 -1.97 -7.28 -30.57
N VAL A 147 -2.16 -8.59 -30.43
CA VAL A 147 -1.13 -9.60 -30.13
C VAL A 147 0.27 -9.04 -29.93
N LYS A 148 0.89 -9.33 -28.78
CA LYS A 148 2.28 -8.92 -28.54
C LYS A 148 3.22 -10.11 -28.36
N SER A 149 3.53 -10.77 -29.48
CA SER A 149 4.72 -11.61 -29.60
C SER A 149 5.79 -10.84 -30.37
N PHE A 150 7.05 -11.08 -30.01
CA PHE A 150 8.19 -10.36 -30.56
C PHE A 150 9.24 -11.33 -31.08
N ARG A 151 10.06 -10.85 -32.01
CA ARG A 151 11.17 -11.65 -32.51
C ARG A 151 12.33 -11.63 -31.52
N THR A 152 12.61 -10.46 -30.95
CA THR A 152 13.78 -10.21 -30.10
C THR A 152 13.40 -9.67 -28.72
N GLN A 153 14.33 -9.75 -27.77
CA GLN A 153 14.17 -9.19 -26.43
C GLN A 153 14.09 -7.65 -26.48
N ALA A 154 14.89 -7.01 -27.34
CA ALA A 154 14.90 -5.56 -27.50
C ALA A 154 13.54 -4.99 -27.96
N GLU A 155 12.80 -5.72 -28.80
CA GLU A 155 11.45 -5.33 -29.21
C GLU A 155 10.44 -5.41 -28.03
N VAL A 156 10.61 -6.37 -27.13
CA VAL A 156 9.82 -6.47 -25.89
C VAL A 156 10.09 -5.26 -25.02
N ASP A 157 11.36 -4.92 -24.81
CA ASP A 157 11.79 -3.78 -23.98
C ASP A 157 11.22 -2.46 -24.51
N ALA A 158 11.41 -2.20 -25.81
CA ALA A 158 10.87 -1.01 -26.47
C ALA A 158 9.33 -0.93 -26.37
N TRP A 159 8.65 -2.08 -26.39
CA TRP A 159 7.20 -2.10 -26.19
C TRP A 159 6.80 -1.84 -24.75
N LEU A 160 7.47 -2.46 -23.78
CA LEU A 160 7.21 -2.23 -22.35
C LEU A 160 7.43 -0.77 -21.96
N GLU A 161 8.46 -0.14 -22.52
CA GLU A 161 8.75 1.28 -22.33
C GLU A 161 7.63 2.18 -22.89
N SER A 162 7.18 1.90 -24.11
CA SER A 162 6.07 2.65 -24.73
C SER A 162 4.69 2.33 -24.14
N ASN A 163 4.54 1.23 -23.40
CA ASN A 163 3.26 0.74 -22.86
C ASN A 163 3.33 0.45 -21.36
N PRO A 164 3.60 1.46 -20.52
CA PRO A 164 3.76 1.26 -19.08
C PRO A 164 2.46 0.75 -18.45
N MET A 165 2.60 -0.19 -17.50
CA MET A 165 1.49 -0.76 -16.72
C MET A 165 0.43 -1.52 -17.53
N ARG A 166 0.77 -2.03 -18.72
CA ARG A 166 -0.16 -2.86 -19.53
C ARG A 166 0.09 -4.36 -19.47
N CYS A 167 1.20 -4.79 -18.88
CA CYS A 167 1.59 -6.19 -18.79
C CYS A 167 2.22 -6.48 -17.40
N PRO A 168 1.93 -7.62 -16.76
CA PRO A 168 2.56 -8.00 -15.51
C PRO A 168 3.99 -8.54 -15.70
N GLY A 169 4.29 -9.19 -16.83
CA GLY A 169 5.60 -9.75 -17.12
C GLY A 169 5.76 -10.26 -18.56
N ALA A 170 7.00 -10.52 -18.95
CA ALA A 170 7.37 -11.05 -20.25
C ALA A 170 8.19 -12.34 -20.14
N LEU A 171 8.03 -13.22 -21.13
CA LEU A 171 8.81 -14.45 -21.29
C LEU A 171 9.71 -14.37 -22.52
N HIS A 172 11.00 -14.58 -22.35
CA HIS A 172 11.96 -14.59 -23.44
C HIS A 172 12.42 -15.99 -23.72
N PHE A 173 12.00 -16.57 -24.84
CA PHE A 173 12.43 -17.91 -25.22
C PHE A 173 13.56 -17.86 -26.24
N VAL A 174 14.51 -18.78 -26.08
CA VAL A 174 15.59 -19.00 -27.03
C VAL A 174 15.77 -20.51 -27.22
N GLU A 175 15.41 -20.99 -28.41
CA GLU A 175 15.70 -22.36 -28.82
C GLU A 175 17.18 -22.43 -29.19
N ARG A 176 17.98 -23.15 -28.39
CA ARG A 176 19.42 -23.32 -28.64
C ARG A 176 19.67 -24.49 -29.58
N ASN A 177 19.07 -25.64 -29.26
CA ASN A 177 19.16 -26.90 -30.00
C ASN A 177 17.83 -27.67 -29.84
N SER A 178 17.67 -28.80 -30.54
CA SER A 178 16.48 -29.67 -30.42
C SER A 178 16.21 -30.15 -28.99
N THR A 179 17.25 -30.27 -28.15
CA THR A 179 17.19 -30.75 -26.76
C THR A 179 17.30 -29.65 -25.71
N VAL A 180 17.56 -28.40 -26.10
CA VAL A 180 17.80 -27.29 -25.14
C VAL A 180 17.01 -26.07 -25.55
N ILE A 181 16.02 -25.73 -24.71
CA ILE A 181 15.29 -24.47 -24.76
C ILE A 181 15.67 -23.67 -23.52
N SER A 182 16.22 -22.47 -23.73
CA SER A 182 16.47 -21.51 -22.66
C SER A 182 15.31 -20.54 -22.59
N TYR A 183 14.96 -20.10 -21.38
CA TYR A 183 14.00 -19.02 -21.19
C TYR A 183 14.50 -18.01 -20.15
N GLY A 184 14.02 -16.78 -20.25
CA GLY A 184 14.18 -15.72 -19.27
C GLY A 184 12.84 -15.11 -18.92
N ILE A 185 12.72 -14.60 -17.70
CA ILE A 185 11.51 -13.92 -17.22
C ILE A 185 11.87 -12.47 -16.94
N GLN A 186 11.07 -11.55 -17.45
CA GLN A 186 11.17 -10.13 -17.18
C GLN A 186 9.91 -9.67 -16.46
N THR A 187 10.03 -9.32 -15.20
CA THR A 187 8.93 -8.86 -14.34
C THR A 187 9.35 -7.60 -13.58
N ASN A 188 8.37 -6.83 -13.14
CA ASN A 188 8.60 -5.78 -12.16
C ASN A 188 8.62 -6.41 -10.76
N SER A 189 9.72 -6.28 -10.03
CA SER A 189 9.87 -6.79 -8.66
C SER A 189 9.43 -5.80 -7.58
N THR A 190 9.06 -4.57 -7.96
CA THR A 190 8.64 -3.55 -7.00
C THR A 190 7.22 -3.86 -6.52
N PRO A 191 7.01 -4.09 -5.22
CA PRO A 191 5.70 -4.35 -4.68
C PRO A 191 4.83 -3.10 -4.65
N VAL A 192 3.51 -3.30 -4.77
CA VAL A 192 2.56 -2.20 -4.93
C VAL A 192 1.41 -2.32 -3.94
N ALA A 193 1.04 -1.21 -3.30
CA ALA A 193 -0.04 -1.17 -2.34
C ALA A 193 -1.27 -0.43 -2.90
N LYS A 194 -2.45 -1.07 -2.87
CA LYS A 194 -3.73 -0.44 -3.24
C LYS A 194 -4.73 -0.59 -2.10
N ARG A 195 -5.18 0.55 -1.55
CA ARG A 195 -6.16 0.60 -0.43
C ARG A 195 -5.79 -0.26 0.79
N GLY A 196 -4.51 -0.53 1.02
CA GLY A 196 -4.04 -1.32 2.18
C GLY A 196 -3.70 -2.76 1.87
N SER A 197 -4.24 -3.31 0.78
CA SER A 197 -3.76 -4.57 0.25
C SER A 197 -2.42 -4.36 -0.42
N TYR A 198 -1.48 -5.25 -0.11
CA TYR A 198 -0.17 -5.31 -0.74
C TYR A 198 -0.17 -6.38 -1.82
N GLU A 199 0.37 -6.05 -2.99
CA GLU A 199 0.58 -6.99 -4.08
C GLU A 199 2.07 -7.26 -4.21
N ASP A 200 2.47 -8.50 -3.92
CA ASP A 200 3.80 -8.99 -4.24
C ASP A 200 3.80 -9.54 -5.68
N PRO A 201 4.45 -8.86 -6.64
CA PRO A 201 4.48 -9.30 -8.02
C PRO A 201 5.26 -10.61 -8.21
N THR A 202 6.15 -10.96 -7.29
CA THR A 202 6.97 -12.18 -7.34
C THR A 202 6.09 -13.42 -7.21
N PHE A 203 5.30 -13.49 -6.12
CA PHE A 203 4.40 -14.61 -5.88
C PHE A 203 3.16 -14.56 -6.77
N LYS A 204 2.66 -13.37 -7.12
CA LYS A 204 1.43 -13.24 -7.93
C LYS A 204 1.64 -13.47 -9.42
N PHE A 205 2.78 -13.07 -9.99
CA PHE A 205 3.00 -13.13 -11.45
C PHE A 205 4.28 -13.86 -11.85
N GLN A 206 5.42 -13.58 -11.22
CA GLN A 206 6.70 -14.14 -11.64
C GLN A 206 6.76 -15.66 -11.46
N ILE A 207 6.43 -16.17 -10.27
CA ILE A 207 6.47 -17.61 -9.98
C ILE A 207 5.45 -18.39 -10.82
N PRO A 208 4.18 -17.96 -10.98
CA PRO A 208 3.25 -18.62 -11.88
C PRO A 208 3.74 -18.67 -13.33
N LEU A 209 4.32 -17.58 -13.85
CA LEU A 209 4.92 -17.56 -15.19
C LEU A 209 6.09 -18.52 -15.31
N GLN A 210 6.94 -18.58 -14.29
CA GLN A 210 8.08 -19.50 -14.24
C GLN A 210 7.62 -20.96 -14.29
N ILE A 211 6.71 -21.34 -13.40
CA ILE A 211 6.19 -22.72 -13.31
C ILE A 211 5.50 -23.11 -14.62
N ALA A 212 4.73 -22.20 -15.21
CA ALA A 212 4.05 -22.47 -16.48
C ALA A 212 5.05 -22.66 -17.63
N ALA A 213 6.07 -21.82 -17.72
CA ALA A 213 7.12 -21.95 -18.74
C ALA A 213 7.91 -23.25 -18.58
N GLU A 214 8.40 -23.55 -17.37
CA GLU A 214 9.14 -24.77 -17.07
C GLU A 214 8.33 -26.03 -17.37
N ARG A 215 7.05 -26.04 -17.00
CA ARG A 215 6.15 -27.18 -17.23
C ARG A 215 5.97 -27.46 -18.72
N GLU A 216 5.69 -26.43 -19.53
CA GLU A 216 5.44 -26.64 -20.96
C GLU A 216 6.73 -26.83 -21.77
N ILE A 217 7.85 -26.23 -21.35
CA ILE A 217 9.18 -26.55 -21.92
C ILE A 217 9.50 -28.02 -21.65
N SER A 218 9.33 -28.48 -20.42
CA SER A 218 9.58 -29.88 -20.05
C SER A 218 8.69 -30.82 -20.85
N ARG A 219 7.40 -30.50 -21.01
CA ARG A 219 6.49 -31.27 -21.87
C ARG A 219 6.89 -31.27 -23.34
N SER A 220 7.39 -30.15 -23.87
CA SER A 220 7.86 -30.09 -25.26
C SER A 220 9.15 -30.88 -25.49
N LEU A 221 10.04 -30.93 -24.50
CA LEU A 221 11.29 -31.71 -24.58
C LEU A 221 11.04 -33.21 -24.35
N ILE A 222 10.17 -33.55 -23.40
CA ILE A 222 9.81 -34.93 -23.07
C ILE A 222 8.88 -35.51 -24.14
N GLY A 223 7.87 -34.76 -24.60
CA GLY A 223 6.90 -35.22 -25.61
C GLY A 223 7.56 -35.63 -26.93
N GLY A 224 8.65 -34.97 -27.34
CA GLY A 224 9.44 -35.37 -28.51
C GLY A 224 10.17 -36.72 -28.37
N ALA A 225 10.36 -37.23 -27.15
CA ALA A 225 11.02 -38.51 -26.85
C ALA A 225 10.06 -39.59 -26.31
N ILE A 226 8.90 -39.21 -25.77
CA ILE A 226 8.10 -40.02 -24.83
C ILE A 226 6.58 -40.03 -25.11
N ASP A 227 6.08 -39.49 -26.23
CA ASP A 227 4.67 -39.72 -26.64
C ASP A 227 4.31 -41.22 -26.76
N ILE A 228 5.31 -42.12 -26.76
CA ILE A 228 5.15 -43.58 -26.76
C ILE A 228 5.12 -44.19 -25.33
N PHE A 229 5.75 -43.56 -24.32
CA PHE A 229 6.01 -44.20 -23.01
C PHE A 229 5.30 -43.56 -21.81
N TYR A 230 4.99 -42.26 -21.83
CA TYR A 230 4.33 -41.59 -20.70
C TYR A 230 3.39 -40.46 -21.16
N PRO A 231 2.15 -40.77 -21.57
CA PRO A 231 1.17 -39.78 -22.03
C PRO A 231 0.69 -38.81 -20.93
N ASN A 232 1.18 -38.93 -19.70
CA ASN A 232 0.67 -38.23 -18.51
C ASN A 232 1.79 -37.78 -17.57
N PHE A 233 2.82 -37.10 -18.08
CA PHE A 233 3.83 -36.48 -17.21
C PHE A 233 3.17 -35.46 -16.26
N LYS A 234 3.12 -35.80 -14.97
CA LYS A 234 2.58 -34.97 -13.89
C LYS A 234 3.73 -34.19 -13.24
N TRP A 235 3.74 -32.88 -13.45
CA TRP A 235 4.67 -31.94 -12.83
C TRP A 235 3.90 -30.97 -11.95
N THR A 236 4.07 -31.07 -10.63
CA THR A 236 3.39 -30.23 -9.64
C THR A 236 4.42 -29.54 -8.76
N VAL A 237 4.41 -28.22 -8.76
CA VAL A 237 5.27 -27.39 -7.91
C VAL A 237 4.39 -26.74 -6.86
N GLY A 238 4.82 -26.83 -5.60
CA GLY A 238 4.24 -26.10 -4.48
C GLY A 238 5.32 -25.25 -3.84
N PHE A 239 5.00 -24.00 -3.53
CA PHE A 239 5.86 -23.14 -2.72
C PHE A 239 5.08 -22.60 -1.54
N LYS A 240 5.80 -22.28 -0.48
CA LYS A 240 5.25 -21.84 0.79
C LYS A 240 6.19 -20.76 1.31
N GLU A 241 5.62 -19.68 1.83
CA GLU A 241 6.41 -18.65 2.51
C GLU A 241 7.01 -19.21 3.82
N PHE A 242 8.06 -18.59 4.35
CA PHE A 242 8.58 -19.01 5.66
C PHE A 242 7.60 -18.62 6.77
N ALA A 243 7.56 -19.41 7.84
CA ALA A 243 6.93 -18.96 9.08
C ALA A 243 7.69 -17.73 9.59
N HIS A 244 6.98 -16.63 9.86
CA HIS A 244 7.59 -15.37 10.22
C HIS A 244 6.72 -14.59 11.22
N PRO A 245 7.33 -13.76 12.09
CA PRO A 245 6.58 -12.84 12.93
C PRO A 245 6.02 -11.68 12.09
N ALA A 246 5.02 -11.00 12.64
CA ALA A 246 4.50 -9.77 12.08
C ALA A 246 5.61 -8.71 12.03
N THR A 247 5.85 -8.13 10.86
CA THR A 247 6.73 -6.97 10.74
C THR A 247 6.08 -5.78 11.43
N GLU A 248 6.82 -5.00 12.23
CA GLU A 248 6.24 -3.83 12.89
C GLU A 248 5.75 -2.81 11.85
N THR A 249 4.47 -2.47 11.94
CA THR A 249 3.87 -1.44 11.09
C THR A 249 4.22 -0.05 11.62
N TYR A 250 4.05 0.96 10.75
CA TYR A 250 4.13 2.36 11.13
C TYR A 250 3.30 2.63 12.40
N SER A 251 3.97 2.94 13.50
CA SER A 251 3.32 3.39 14.74
C SER A 251 2.98 4.87 14.59
N VAL A 252 1.68 5.14 14.44
CA VAL A 252 1.17 6.51 14.38
C VAL A 252 1.43 7.21 15.71
N VAL A 253 1.28 6.47 16.82
CA VAL A 253 1.60 6.94 18.17
C VAL A 253 3.10 7.27 18.28
N GLY A 254 3.98 6.41 17.78
CA GLY A 254 5.43 6.62 17.87
C GLY A 254 5.94 7.79 17.03
N THR A 255 5.33 8.03 15.87
CA THR A 255 5.82 9.04 14.92
C THR A 255 5.11 10.39 15.06
N ALA A 256 3.78 10.38 15.13
CA ALA A 256 2.98 11.62 15.20
C ALA A 256 2.65 12.02 16.65
N GLY A 257 2.68 11.07 17.59
CA GLY A 257 2.35 11.30 19.00
C GLY A 257 3.09 12.49 19.62
N PRO A 258 4.43 12.63 19.47
CA PRO A 258 5.16 13.76 20.02
C PRO A 258 4.63 15.14 19.57
N THR A 259 4.27 15.28 18.28
CA THR A 259 3.71 16.52 17.74
C THR A 259 2.33 16.83 18.35
N PHE A 260 1.48 15.82 18.52
CA PHE A 260 0.19 15.98 19.19
C PHE A 260 0.35 16.32 20.67
N PHE A 261 1.27 15.66 21.39
CA PHE A 261 1.56 15.99 22.79
C PHE A 261 2.08 17.41 22.95
N LEU A 262 2.96 17.87 22.04
CA LEU A 262 3.41 19.26 22.02
C LEU A 262 2.25 20.23 21.78
N ALA A 263 1.38 19.96 20.80
CA ALA A 263 0.21 20.80 20.52
C ALA A 263 -0.75 20.88 21.71
N ILE A 264 -1.01 19.75 22.40
CA ILE A 264 -1.81 19.70 23.63
C ILE A 264 -1.18 20.58 24.72
N ALA A 265 0.14 20.48 24.92
CA ALA A 265 0.85 21.30 25.90
C ALA A 265 0.77 22.80 25.57
N MET A 266 0.84 23.16 24.27
CA MET A 266 0.70 24.54 23.82
C MET A 266 -0.68 25.12 24.14
N PHE A 267 -1.77 24.37 23.94
CA PHE A 267 -3.11 24.84 24.30
C PHE A 267 -3.22 25.18 25.79
N GLY A 268 -2.63 24.35 26.65
CA GLY A 268 -2.58 24.62 28.09
C GLY A 268 -1.85 25.92 28.43
N PHE A 269 -0.72 26.18 27.78
CA PHE A 269 0.05 27.40 27.96
C PHE A 269 -0.73 28.65 27.49
N VAL A 270 -1.35 28.59 26.31
CA VAL A 270 -2.14 29.70 25.76
C VAL A 270 -3.30 30.06 26.68
N PHE A 271 -4.03 29.09 27.25
CA PHE A 271 -5.09 29.37 28.21
C PHE A 271 -4.58 30.03 29.50
N GLN A 272 -3.41 29.63 30.01
CA GLN A 272 -2.81 30.26 31.19
C GLN A 272 -2.34 31.70 30.93
N ILE A 273 -1.77 31.97 29.75
CA ILE A 273 -1.40 33.35 29.38
C ILE A 273 -2.64 34.22 29.22
N SER A 274 -3.70 33.72 28.55
CA SER A 274 -4.95 34.46 28.39
C SER A 274 -5.63 34.79 29.72
N SER A 275 -5.61 33.88 30.70
CA SER A 275 -6.16 34.16 32.04
C SER A 275 -5.33 35.20 32.80
N LEU A 276 -4.01 35.21 32.64
CA LEU A 276 -3.13 36.23 33.21
C LEU A 276 -3.41 37.61 32.60
N VAL A 277 -3.48 37.70 31.26
CA VAL A 277 -3.78 38.96 30.55
C VAL A 277 -5.13 39.52 30.99
N THR A 278 -6.17 38.68 31.03
CA THR A 278 -7.50 39.10 31.49
C THR A 278 -7.51 39.55 32.96
N GLU A 279 -6.77 38.91 33.87
CA GLU A 279 -6.64 39.39 35.26
C GLU A 279 -5.93 40.75 35.32
N LYS A 280 -4.90 40.96 34.49
CA LYS A 280 -4.17 42.24 34.41
C LYS A 280 -5.05 43.36 33.87
N GLU A 281 -5.81 43.11 32.80
CA GLU A 281 -6.74 44.08 32.23
C GLU A 281 -7.86 44.46 33.22
N LEU A 282 -8.44 43.47 33.92
CA LEU A 282 -9.49 43.74 34.91
C LEU A 282 -8.98 44.57 36.08
N LYS A 283 -7.78 44.28 36.59
CA LYS A 283 -7.17 45.10 37.65
C LYS A 283 -6.84 46.51 37.19
N LEU A 284 -6.35 46.66 35.95
CA LEU A 284 -6.08 47.97 35.37
C LEU A 284 -7.37 48.80 35.28
N ARG A 285 -8.46 48.19 34.80
CA ARG A 285 -9.79 48.85 34.74
C ARG A 285 -10.26 49.28 36.13
N GLN A 286 -10.16 48.41 37.14
CA GLN A 286 -10.54 48.74 38.51
C GLN A 286 -9.75 49.92 39.09
N VAL A 287 -8.44 50.00 38.81
CA VAL A 287 -7.60 51.13 39.24
C VAL A 287 -8.03 52.42 38.54
N VAL A 288 -8.29 52.39 37.23
CA VAL A 288 -8.76 53.57 36.49
C VAL A 288 -10.10 54.07 37.04
N THR A 289 -11.06 53.18 37.30
CA THR A 289 -12.36 53.56 37.89
C THR A 289 -12.22 54.12 39.30
N TYR A 290 -11.26 53.62 40.09
CA TYR A 290 -11.03 54.12 41.45
C TYR A 290 -10.31 55.48 41.48
N VAL A 291 -9.40 55.73 40.53
CA VAL A 291 -8.59 56.96 40.47
C VAL A 291 -9.30 58.09 39.72
N TYR A 292 -10.16 57.77 38.74
CA TYR A 292 -10.92 58.74 37.96
C TYR A 292 -12.41 58.35 37.90
N PRO A 293 -13.19 58.63 38.96
CA PRO A 293 -14.60 58.24 39.03
C PRO A 293 -15.50 58.99 38.02
N ASP A 294 -15.08 60.15 37.50
CA ASP A 294 -15.86 61.00 36.59
C ASP A 294 -15.67 60.70 35.10
N LEU A 295 -14.87 59.69 34.73
CA LEU A 295 -14.52 59.39 33.32
C LEU A 295 -15.46 58.39 32.61
N GLU A 296 -16.58 58.00 33.22
CA GLU A 296 -17.55 57.05 32.61
C GLU A 296 -18.34 57.65 31.43
N VAL A 297 -18.28 58.97 31.17
CA VAL A 297 -19.09 59.62 30.12
C VAL A 297 -18.48 59.51 28.71
N PHE A 298 -17.22 59.11 28.55
CA PHE A 298 -16.52 59.30 27.26
C PHE A 298 -16.06 58.05 26.50
N ILE A 299 -16.43 56.85 26.93
CA ILE A 299 -16.04 55.61 26.22
C ILE A 299 -17.24 54.68 26.08
N CYS A 300 -18.09 54.97 25.10
CA CYS A 300 -18.92 53.97 24.39
C CYS A 300 -18.18 53.51 23.13
#